data_AF-A0A924M001-F1
#
_entry.id   AF-A0A924M001-F1
#
_cell.length_a   1.000
_cell.length_b   1.000
_cell.length_c   1.000
_cell.angle_alpha   90.00
_cell.angle_beta   90.00
_cell.angle_gamma   90.00
#
_symmetry.space_group_name_H-M   'P 1'
#
loop_
_entity.id
_entity.type
_entity.pdbx_description
1 polymer ?
#
loop_
_entity_poly.entity_id
_entity_poly.type
_entity_poly.pdbx_seq_one_letter_code
_entity_poly.pdbx_strand_id
1 'polypeptide(L)'
;MQLPNTAPEFSSSDYLVPDLLEPGLKLVFCGTAPSRISARARAYYANPQNRFWRTLFEVGLTPRLFSPQEYSLLLELKIGLTDVAKRHSGLDSSLPGEAFEPLELKLKLLEHRPQMLAFTS
;
A
#
# COMPACT_ATOMS: atom_id res chain seq x y z
N MET A 1 13.60 34.38 1.72
CA MET A 1 12.74 33.59 2.64
C MET A 1 12.97 32.13 2.30
N GLN A 2 13.58 31.38 3.21
CA GLN A 2 13.85 29.95 3.04
C GLN A 2 12.51 29.21 3.19
N LEU A 3 12.11 28.41 2.20
CA LEU A 3 10.98 27.50 2.35
C LEU A 3 11.32 26.46 3.44
N PRO A 4 10.40 26.10 4.35
CA PRO A 4 10.65 25.04 5.31
C PRO A 4 10.93 23.73 4.57
N ASN A 5 12.11 23.14 4.83
CA ASN A 5 12.66 21.96 4.14
C ASN A 5 12.26 20.65 4.83
N THR A 6 11.05 20.55 5.34
CA THR A 6 10.56 19.33 5.99
C THR A 6 9.36 18.83 5.19
N ALA A 7 9.57 17.75 4.44
CA ALA A 7 8.45 16.92 3.99
C ALA A 7 7.60 16.59 5.23
N PRO A 8 6.26 16.55 5.12
CA PRO A 8 5.42 16.18 6.24
C PRO A 8 5.84 14.80 6.76
N GLU A 9 6.24 14.73 8.03
CA GLU A 9 6.45 13.44 8.69
C GLU A 9 5.09 12.76 8.87
N PHE A 10 4.80 11.75 8.05
CA PHE A 10 3.62 10.91 8.23
C PHE A 10 3.85 10.00 9.42
N SER A 11 3.17 10.27 10.54
CA SER A 11 3.15 9.32 11.66
C SER A 11 2.43 8.05 11.22
N SER A 12 3.22 7.04 10.86
CA SER A 12 2.75 5.71 10.46
C SER A 12 2.35 4.83 11.65
N SER A 13 2.46 5.35 12.89
CA SER A 13 2.17 4.64 14.14
C SER A 13 0.77 4.04 14.18
N ASP A 14 -0.18 4.68 13.49
CA ASP A 14 -1.61 4.36 13.58
C ASP A 14 -2.09 3.54 12.37
N TYR A 15 -1.19 3.18 11.45
CA TYR A 15 -1.55 2.37 10.29
C TYR A 15 -1.76 0.92 10.69
N LEU A 16 -2.87 0.34 10.20
CA LEU A 16 -3.20 -1.06 10.46
C LEU A 16 -2.19 -2.01 9.78
N VAL A 17 -1.70 -1.62 8.60
CA VAL A 17 -0.64 -2.30 7.86
C VAL A 17 0.37 -1.25 7.39
N PRO A 18 1.68 -1.39 7.70
CA PRO A 18 2.70 -0.44 7.27
C PRO A 18 2.75 -0.28 5.76
N ASP A 19 3.06 0.92 5.27
CA ASP A 19 3.35 1.13 3.85
C ASP A 19 4.66 0.43 3.43
N LEU A 20 4.73 0.04 2.16
CA LEU A 20 5.98 -0.25 1.48
C LEU A 20 6.25 0.84 0.46
N LEU A 21 6.91 1.90 0.91
CA LEU A 21 7.25 3.05 0.09
C LEU A 21 8.71 3.43 0.33
N GLU A 22 9.48 3.43 -0.75
CA GLU A 22 10.89 3.82 -0.77
C GLU A 22 11.17 4.62 -2.06
N PRO A 23 12.21 5.47 -2.09
CA PRO A 23 12.66 6.08 -3.33
C PRO A 23 13.04 5.04 -4.40
N GLY A 24 12.74 5.32 -5.67
CA GLY A 24 13.18 4.49 -6.80
C GLY A 24 12.31 3.25 -7.08
N LEU A 25 11.11 3.19 -6.53
CA LEU A 25 10.12 2.16 -6.88
C LEU A 25 9.66 2.32 -8.34
N LYS A 26 9.53 1.19 -9.04
CA LYS A 26 9.00 1.15 -10.41
C LYS A 26 7.47 1.17 -10.41
N LEU A 27 6.86 0.56 -9.41
CA LEU A 27 5.42 0.40 -9.32
C LEU A 27 4.99 0.46 -7.86
N VAL A 28 3.91 1.19 -7.58
CA VAL A 28 3.19 1.11 -6.31
C VAL A 28 1.78 0.63 -6.58
N PHE A 29 1.37 -0.44 -5.93
CA PHE A 29 -0.04 -0.81 -5.89
C PHE A 29 -0.73 -0.06 -4.75
N CYS A 30 -1.89 0.52 -5.05
CA CYS A 30 -2.72 1.23 -4.08
C CYS A 30 -4.09 0.57 -3.99
N GLY A 31 -4.40 0.00 -2.83
CA GLY A 31 -5.73 -0.50 -2.50
C GLY A 31 -6.61 0.58 -1.87
N THR A 32 -7.87 0.22 -1.63
CA THR A 32 -8.81 1.07 -0.91
C THR A 32 -8.47 1.13 0.58
N ALA A 33 -8.49 -0.03 1.24
CA ALA A 33 -8.21 -0.21 2.65
C ALA A 33 -7.81 -1.68 2.90
N PRO A 34 -7.11 -1.99 4.01
CA PRO A 34 -6.93 -3.38 4.40
C PRO A 34 -8.29 -4.03 4.71
N SER A 35 -8.51 -5.24 4.17
CA SER A 35 -9.62 -6.08 4.64
C SER A 35 -9.46 -6.39 6.14
N ARG A 36 -10.53 -6.78 6.83
CA ARG A 36 -10.43 -7.22 8.24
C ARG A 36 -9.43 -8.36 8.44
N ILE A 37 -9.26 -9.23 7.44
CA ILE A 37 -8.27 -10.32 7.46
C ILE A 37 -6.87 -9.74 7.32
N SER A 38 -6.66 -8.85 6.35
CA SER A 38 -5.39 -8.12 6.12
C SER A 38 -4.93 -7.34 7.35
N ALA A 39 -5.83 -6.59 7.97
CA ALA A 39 -5.53 -5.80 9.17
C ALA A 39 -5.11 -6.69 10.35
N ARG A 40 -5.84 -7.79 10.61
CA ARG A 40 -5.47 -8.75 11.68
C ARG A 40 -4.14 -9.43 11.40
N ALA A 41 -3.87 -9.78 10.15
CA ALA A 41 -2.62 -10.42 9.74
C ALA A 41 -1.45 -9.43 9.63
N ARG A 42 -1.69 -8.12 9.75
CA ARG A 42 -0.74 -7.03 9.46
C ARG A 42 -0.04 -7.23 8.11
N ALA A 43 -0.81 -7.61 7.09
CA ALA A 43 -0.32 -7.99 5.78
C ALA A 43 -1.29 -7.57 4.67
N TYR A 44 -0.79 -7.28 3.46
CA TYR A 44 -1.61 -6.88 2.32
C TYR A 44 -2.30 -8.07 1.65
N TYR A 45 -3.53 -7.83 1.19
CA TYR A 45 -4.32 -8.80 0.42
C TYR A 45 -4.36 -10.21 1.05
N ALA A 46 -4.48 -10.30 2.37
CA ALA A 46 -4.34 -11.55 3.12
C ALA A 46 -5.58 -12.46 3.09
N ASN A 47 -6.71 -12.00 2.54
CA ASN A 47 -7.87 -12.86 2.34
C ASN A 47 -7.51 -13.96 1.31
N PRO A 48 -7.63 -15.27 1.63
CA PRO A 48 -7.31 -16.35 0.69
C PRO A 48 -8.10 -16.33 -0.62
N GLN A 49 -9.26 -15.66 -0.66
CA GLN A 49 -10.05 -15.46 -1.87
C GLN A 49 -9.54 -14.30 -2.74
N ASN A 50 -8.68 -13.43 -2.19
CA ASN A 50 -8.09 -12.34 -2.95
C ASN A 50 -7.03 -12.88 -3.92
N ARG A 51 -7.12 -12.48 -5.19
CA ARG A 51 -6.23 -12.98 -6.24
C ARG A 51 -4.91 -12.23 -6.37
N PHE A 52 -4.69 -11.12 -5.65
CA PHE A 52 -3.53 -10.23 -5.84
C PHE A 52 -2.20 -11.00 -5.93
N TRP A 53 -1.86 -11.80 -4.92
CA TRP A 53 -0.61 -12.56 -4.90
C TRP A 53 -0.50 -13.59 -6.02
N ARG A 54 -1.62 -14.25 -6.35
CA ARG A 54 -1.68 -15.19 -7.47
C ARG A 54 -1.49 -14.45 -8.80
N THR A 55 -2.14 -13.31 -8.98
CA THR A 55 -2.02 -12.47 -10.18
C THR A 55 -0.59 -11.98 -10.36
N LEU A 56 0.07 -11.48 -9.32
CA LEU A 56 1.47 -11.03 -9.42
C LEU A 56 2.39 -12.14 -9.92
N PHE A 57 2.20 -13.37 -9.43
CA PHE A 57 2.96 -14.51 -9.90
C PHE A 57 2.59 -14.91 -11.34
N GLU A 58 1.30 -15.04 -11.65
CA GLU A 58 0.79 -15.45 -12.97
C GLU A 58 1.24 -14.50 -14.10
N VAL A 59 1.36 -13.20 -13.82
CA VAL A 59 1.82 -12.20 -14.80
C VAL A 59 3.33 -11.94 -14.76
N GLY A 60 4.08 -12.68 -13.93
CA GLY A 60 5.54 -12.61 -13.86
C GLY A 60 6.10 -11.37 -13.14
N LEU A 61 5.31 -10.69 -12.32
CA LEU A 61 5.80 -9.60 -11.46
C LEU A 61 6.58 -10.13 -10.25
N THR A 62 6.26 -11.32 -9.75
CA THR A 62 7.04 -12.01 -8.72
C THR A 62 7.62 -13.32 -9.25
N PRO A 63 8.84 -13.72 -8.82
CA PRO A 63 9.51 -14.93 -9.33
C PRO A 63 8.88 -16.24 -8.85
N ARG A 64 8.07 -16.18 -7.79
CA ARG A 64 7.27 -17.26 -7.23
C ARG A 64 6.00 -16.68 -6.61
N LEU A 65 5.10 -17.55 -6.18
CA LEU A 65 3.97 -17.14 -5.35
C LEU A 65 4.46 -16.75 -3.95
N PHE A 66 4.27 -15.49 -3.59
CA PHE A 66 4.50 -14.99 -2.23
C PHE A 66 3.24 -15.18 -1.38
N SER A 67 3.43 -15.49 -0.12
CA SER A 67 2.39 -15.38 0.89
C SER A 67 2.20 -13.91 1.30
N PRO A 68 1.03 -13.54 1.85
CA PRO A 68 0.80 -12.18 2.34
C PRO A 68 1.85 -11.68 3.33
N GLN A 69 2.44 -12.57 4.13
CA GLN A 69 3.47 -12.22 5.14
C GLN A 69 4.82 -11.86 4.51
N GLU A 70 5.04 -12.26 3.26
CA GLU A 70 6.27 -11.97 2.52
C GLU A 70 6.18 -10.65 1.74
N TYR A 71 5.16 -9.82 2.00
CA TYR A 71 4.90 -8.61 1.21
C TYR A 71 6.10 -7.66 1.16
N SER A 72 6.93 -7.59 2.21
CA SER A 72 8.15 -6.78 2.25
C SER A 72 9.18 -7.15 1.17
N LEU A 73 9.21 -8.40 0.70
CA LEU A 73 10.11 -8.84 -0.37
C LEU A 73 9.82 -8.15 -1.71
N LEU A 74 8.66 -7.52 -1.88
CA LEU A 74 8.34 -6.74 -3.07
C LEU A 74 9.28 -5.54 -3.27
N LEU A 75 9.87 -5.01 -2.19
CA LEU A 75 10.84 -3.91 -2.29
C LEU A 75 12.10 -4.31 -3.09
N GLU A 76 12.53 -5.58 -2.99
CA GLU A 76 13.63 -6.12 -3.79
C GLU A 76 13.31 -6.09 -5.29
N LEU A 77 12.02 -6.19 -5.63
CA LEU A 77 11.50 -6.13 -7.00
C LEU A 77 11.13 -4.70 -7.44
N LYS A 78 11.40 -3.69 -6.59
CA LYS A 78 11.01 -2.29 -6.79
C LYS A 78 9.50 -2.10 -6.91
N ILE A 79 8.73 -2.91 -6.17
CA ILE A 79 7.27 -2.84 -6.06
C ILE A 79 6.90 -2.39 -4.63
N GLY A 80 6.10 -1.36 -4.53
CA GLY A 80 5.56 -0.84 -3.27
C GLY A 80 4.07 -1.13 -3.08
N LEU A 81 3.60 -0.88 -1.86
CA LEU A 81 2.23 -1.10 -1.43
C LEU A 81 1.76 0.02 -0.51
N THR A 82 0.55 0.50 -0.73
CA THR A 82 -0.15 1.42 0.17
C THR A 82 -1.66 1.28 -0.01
N ASP A 83 -2.44 1.98 0.80
CA ASP A 83 -3.90 2.11 0.63
C ASP A 83 -4.31 3.58 0.79
N VAL A 84 -5.44 3.95 0.18
CA VAL A 84 -6.04 5.29 0.38
C VAL A 84 -6.52 5.47 1.82
N ALA A 85 -7.03 4.40 2.45
CA ALA A 85 -7.46 4.37 3.83
C ALA A 85 -6.56 3.47 4.68
N LYS A 86 -5.66 4.09 5.45
CA LYS A 86 -4.64 3.38 6.24
C LYS A 86 -5.06 3.02 7.66
N ARG A 87 -6.06 3.72 8.20
CA ARG A 87 -6.47 3.68 9.61
C ARG A 87 -7.79 2.94 9.86
N HIS A 88 -8.43 2.46 8.80
CA HIS A 88 -9.69 1.72 8.84
C HIS A 88 -9.57 0.38 8.10
N SER A 89 -10.39 -0.60 8.45
CA SER A 89 -10.44 -1.88 7.75
C SER A 89 -11.87 -2.37 7.55
N GLY A 90 -12.14 -3.00 6.41
CA GLY A 90 -13.51 -3.38 6.07
C GLY A 90 -13.72 -3.64 4.60
N LEU A 91 -14.99 -3.77 4.21
CA LEU A 91 -15.42 -3.66 2.83
C LEU A 91 -15.51 -2.17 2.48
N ASP A 92 -15.20 -1.82 1.24
CA ASP A 92 -15.22 -0.44 0.75
C ASP A 92 -16.55 0.27 1.04
N SER A 93 -17.67 -0.44 0.83
CA SER A 93 -19.03 0.04 1.10
C SER A 93 -19.37 0.29 2.58
N SER A 94 -18.51 -0.17 3.49
CA SER A 94 -18.67 -0.03 4.94
C SER A 94 -17.72 0.98 5.57
N LEU A 95 -16.82 1.58 4.78
CA LEU A 95 -15.86 2.56 5.28
C LEU A 95 -16.54 3.92 5.45
N PRO A 96 -16.30 4.61 6.58
CA PRO A 96 -16.79 5.97 6.75
C PRO A 96 -15.99 6.93 5.85
N GLY A 97 -16.56 8.11 5.54
CA GLY A 97 -15.96 9.05 4.59
C GLY A 97 -14.57 9.55 5.02
N GLU A 98 -14.38 9.75 6.31
CA GLU A 98 -13.10 10.14 6.93
C GLU A 98 -12.03 9.05 6.89
N ALA A 99 -12.38 7.83 6.47
CA ALA A 99 -11.37 6.78 6.31
C ALA A 99 -10.40 7.07 5.16
N PHE A 100 -10.87 7.79 4.13
CA PHE A 100 -10.15 7.99 2.89
C PHE A 100 -9.28 9.25 2.96
N GLU A 101 -7.96 9.08 2.81
CA GLU A 101 -6.98 10.16 2.92
C GLU A 101 -6.19 10.33 1.61
N PRO A 102 -6.85 10.73 0.49
CA PRO A 102 -6.19 10.84 -0.81
C PRO A 102 -5.10 11.92 -0.87
N LEU A 103 -5.18 12.93 0.01
CA LEU A 103 -4.12 13.94 0.11
C LEU A 103 -2.85 13.35 0.73
N GLU A 104 -2.98 12.50 1.76
CA GLU A 104 -1.86 11.77 2.35
C GLU A 104 -1.21 10.85 1.31
N LEU A 105 -2.00 10.11 0.51
CA LEU A 105 -1.50 9.34 -0.62
C LEU A 105 -0.72 10.23 -1.61
N LYS A 106 -1.31 11.36 -2.04
CA LYS A 106 -0.67 12.27 -2.99
C LYS A 106 0.69 12.77 -2.48
N LEU A 107 0.79 13.13 -1.20
CA LEU A 107 2.03 13.62 -0.62
C LEU A 107 3.10 12.52 -0.56
N LYS A 108 2.74 11.29 -0.17
CA LYS A 108 3.64 10.13 -0.22
C LYS A 108 4.18 9.88 -1.63
N LEU A 109 3.32 9.99 -2.65
CA LEU A 109 3.75 9.80 -4.05
C LEU A 109 4.68 10.90 -4.53
N LEU A 110 4.49 12.15 -4.08
CA LEU A 110 5.40 13.25 -4.38
C LEU A 110 6.77 13.10 -3.69
N GLU A 111 6.79 12.52 -2.50
CA GLU A 111 7.99 12.23 -1.72
C GLU A 111 8.78 11.07 -2.33
N HIS A 112 8.15 9.91 -2.53
CA HIS A 112 8.83 8.69 -2.97
C HIS A 112 9.01 8.58 -4.49
N ARG A 113 8.23 9.35 -5.26
CA ARG A 113 8.31 9.45 -6.73
C ARG A 113 8.39 8.09 -7.45
N PRO A 114 7.42 7.18 -7.24
CA PRO A 114 7.40 5.94 -8.00
C PRO A 114 7.17 6.22 -9.49
N GLN A 115 7.67 5.35 -10.38
CA GLN A 115 7.46 5.52 -11.82
C GLN A 115 5.99 5.34 -12.21
N MET A 116 5.27 4.45 -11.51
CA MET A 116 3.86 4.17 -11.75
C MET A 116 3.10 3.96 -10.43
N LEU A 117 1.85 4.41 -10.42
CA LEU A 117 0.84 4.07 -9.43
C LEU A 117 -0.24 3.23 -10.14
N ALA A 118 -0.60 2.09 -9.55
CA ALA A 118 -1.69 1.25 -10.02
C ALA A 118 -2.73 1.08 -8.91
N PHE A 119 -3.94 1.61 -9.14
CA PHE A 119 -5.09 1.31 -8.28
C PHE A 119 -5.57 -0.11 -8.53
N THR A 120 -5.88 -0.86 -7.47
CA THR A 120 -6.30 -2.27 -7.58
C THR A 120 -7.81 -2.49 -7.62
N SER A 121 -8.60 -1.43 -7.64
CA SER A 121 -10.07 -1.41 -7.63
C SER A 121 -10.61 -0.10 -8.18
#